data_AF-A0A964JID3-F1
#
_entry.id   AF-A0A964JID3-F1
#
_cell.length_a   1.000
_cell.length_b   1.000
_cell.length_c   1.000
_cell.angle_alpha   90.00
_cell.angle_beta   90.00
_cell.angle_gamma   90.00
#
_symmetry.space_group_name_H-M   'P 1'
#
loop_
_entity.id
_entity.type
_entity.pdbx_description
1 polymer ?
#
loop_
_entity_poly.entity_id
_entity_poly.type
_entity_poly.pdbx_seq_one_letter_code
_entity_poly.pdbx_strand_id
1 'polypeptide(L)'
;MAPSTPKKPAKGASHPSEPLHSAASKDIWLAGLGAMAQAQAAAQEQINEAAAHFNQMTQGLSAGLVEPMAAKVDRLEHLFEDRVARALKSLGLPTAHEVAGLQERVAALEAALGKSAAPEKPKTPPRKRPPAKTAKTSQ
;
A
#
# COMPACT_ATOMS: atom_id res chain seq x y z
N MET A 1 14.05 -49.08 75.15
CA MET A 1 12.58 -49.12 75.18
C MET A 1 12.08 -47.82 75.81
N ALA A 2 11.69 -46.84 74.99
CA ALA A 2 10.88 -45.66 75.34
C ALA A 2 10.67 -44.83 74.06
N PRO A 3 9.44 -44.36 73.80
CA PRO A 3 9.29 -42.95 73.45
C PRO A 3 8.23 -42.24 74.31
N SER A 4 8.65 -41.15 74.95
CA SER A 4 7.79 -40.18 75.63
C SER A 4 7.13 -39.24 74.61
N THR A 5 5.85 -38.94 74.81
CA THR A 5 5.06 -37.99 74.01
C THR A 5 5.34 -36.53 74.39
N PRO A 6 4.97 -35.55 73.54
CA PRO A 6 4.61 -34.23 74.05
C PRO A 6 3.19 -33.78 73.64
N LYS A 7 2.33 -33.81 74.65
CA LYS A 7 1.42 -32.77 75.16
C LYS A 7 1.11 -31.55 74.26
N LYS A 8 -0.14 -31.50 73.80
CA LYS A 8 -0.93 -30.34 73.34
C LYS A 8 -1.00 -29.23 74.40
N PRO A 9 -0.80 -27.94 74.06
CA PRO A 9 -1.25 -26.86 74.93
C PRO A 9 -2.66 -26.40 74.55
N ALA A 10 -3.45 -26.20 75.59
CA ALA A 10 -4.82 -25.77 75.57
C ALA A 10 -4.94 -24.26 75.29
N LYS A 11 -6.08 -23.96 74.67
CA LYS A 11 -6.71 -22.66 74.48
C LYS A 11 -6.87 -21.92 75.81
N GLY A 12 -6.52 -20.64 75.85
CA GLY A 12 -6.78 -19.76 76.98
C GLY A 12 -6.56 -18.28 76.64
N ALA A 13 -7.49 -17.46 77.11
CA ALA A 13 -7.50 -15.99 77.20
C ALA A 13 -7.92 -15.18 75.96
N SER A 14 -9.23 -14.92 75.94
CA SER A 14 -9.92 -13.82 75.29
C SER A 14 -9.44 -12.46 75.85
N HIS A 15 -9.06 -11.53 74.98
CA HIS A 15 -9.02 -10.10 75.28
C HIS A 15 -10.23 -9.41 74.65
N PRO A 16 -11.13 -8.77 75.43
CA PRO A 16 -12.12 -7.84 74.90
C PRO A 16 -11.52 -6.41 74.96
N SER A 17 -10.99 -5.92 73.83
CA SER A 17 -10.57 -4.52 73.69
C SER A 17 -10.84 -4.02 72.27
N GLU A 18 -12.00 -3.37 72.15
CA GLU A 18 -12.32 -2.20 71.32
C GLU A 18 -12.17 -2.17 69.78
N PRO A 19 -13.09 -1.45 69.10
CA PRO A 19 -13.30 -1.40 67.63
C PRO A 19 -12.24 -0.64 66.80
N LEU A 20 -11.17 -0.12 67.42
CA LEU A 20 -10.21 0.77 66.78
C LEU A 20 -9.37 0.07 65.69
N HIS A 21 -9.01 -1.20 65.88
CA HIS A 21 -8.25 -1.95 64.87
C HIS A 21 -9.10 -2.31 63.64
N SER A 22 -10.40 -2.53 63.80
CA SER A 22 -11.30 -2.83 62.68
C SER A 22 -11.59 -1.59 61.83
N ALA A 23 -11.80 -0.44 62.49
CA ALA A 23 -11.93 0.84 61.81
C ALA A 23 -10.63 1.21 61.06
N ALA A 24 -9.49 1.17 61.75
CA ALA A 24 -8.19 1.45 61.12
C ALA A 24 -7.87 0.49 59.96
N SER A 25 -8.18 -0.80 60.09
CA SER A 25 -7.99 -1.77 58.99
C SER A 25 -8.88 -1.48 57.79
N LYS A 26 -10.11 -1.01 58.02
CA LYS A 26 -11.03 -0.61 56.95
C LYS A 26 -10.54 0.66 56.25
N ASP A 27 -10.02 1.63 57.01
CA ASP A 27 -9.42 2.85 56.45
C ASP A 27 -8.16 2.54 55.64
N ILE A 28 -7.31 1.63 56.13
CA ILE A 28 -6.13 1.14 55.39
C ILE A 28 -6.54 0.42 54.11
N TRP A 29 -7.60 -0.40 54.15
CA TRP A 29 -8.09 -1.10 52.96
C TRP A 29 -8.69 -0.13 51.93
N LEU A 30 -9.46 0.86 52.38
CA LEU A 30 -10.00 1.91 51.51
C LEU A 30 -8.89 2.78 50.93
N ALA A 31 -7.87 3.12 51.71
CA ALA A 31 -6.69 3.83 51.22
C ALA A 31 -5.92 2.99 50.19
N GLY A 32 -5.79 1.67 50.40
CA GLY A 32 -5.19 0.75 49.43
C GLY A 32 -6.00 0.66 48.13
N LEU A 33 -7.32 0.59 48.21
CA LEU A 33 -8.20 0.59 47.04
C LEU A 33 -8.12 1.93 46.27
N GLY A 34 -8.05 3.04 47.00
CA GLY A 34 -7.87 4.37 46.41
C GLY A 34 -6.51 4.52 45.73
N ALA A 35 -5.43 4.04 46.35
CA ALA A 35 -4.10 4.03 45.77
C ALA A 35 -4.03 3.16 44.51
N MET A 36 -4.70 2.00 44.49
CA MET A 36 -4.80 1.15 43.30
C MET A 36 -5.59 1.83 42.18
N ALA A 37 -6.73 2.46 42.48
CA ALA A 37 -7.52 3.19 41.50
C ALA A 37 -6.72 4.38 40.90
N GLN A 38 -5.98 5.09 41.75
CA GLN A 38 -5.12 6.18 41.30
C GLN A 38 -3.94 5.69 40.46
N ALA A 39 -3.35 4.55 40.80
CA ALA A 39 -2.32 3.91 39.99
C ALA A 39 -2.84 3.44 38.63
N GLN A 40 -4.08 2.94 38.55
CA GLN A 40 -4.72 2.60 37.27
C GLN A 40 -4.99 3.82 36.40
N ALA A 41 -5.45 4.93 37.00
CA ALA A 41 -5.65 6.19 36.28
C ALA A 41 -4.33 6.73 35.72
N ALA A 42 -3.29 6.80 36.55
CA ALA A 42 -1.97 7.25 36.11
C ALA A 42 -1.35 6.32 35.06
N ALA A 43 -1.55 5.00 35.18
CA ALA A 43 -1.09 4.04 34.16
C ALA A 43 -1.81 4.23 32.82
N GLN A 44 -3.13 4.50 32.84
CA GLN A 44 -3.89 4.74 31.61
C GLN A 44 -3.44 6.02 30.90
N GLU A 45 -3.16 7.09 31.64
CA GLU A 45 -2.62 8.32 31.06
C GLU A 45 -1.24 8.10 30.43
N GLN A 46 -0.35 7.39 31.12
CA GLN A 46 0.97 7.05 30.59
C GLN A 46 0.90 6.14 29.36
N ILE A 47 -0.04 5.19 29.33
CA ILE A 47 -0.28 4.35 28.15
C ILE A 47 -0.82 5.18 27.00
N ASN A 48 -1.74 6.11 27.25
CA ASN A 48 -2.30 6.98 26.22
C ASN A 48 -1.22 7.91 25.63
N GLU A 49 -0.37 8.49 26.47
CA GLU A 49 0.73 9.36 26.04
C GLU A 49 1.80 8.57 25.27
N ALA A 50 2.18 7.38 25.78
CA ALA A 50 3.07 6.48 25.08
C ALA A 50 2.48 5.99 23.76
N ALA A 51 1.17 5.73 23.69
CA ALA A 51 0.49 5.35 22.45
C ALA A 51 0.45 6.50 21.45
N ALA A 52 0.26 7.75 21.90
CA ALA A 52 0.32 8.93 21.06
C ALA A 52 1.74 9.15 20.49
N HIS A 53 2.76 9.02 21.35
CA HIS A 53 4.16 9.10 20.93
C HIS A 53 4.55 7.95 19.98
N PHE A 54 4.09 6.74 20.26
CA PHE A 54 4.31 5.58 19.38
C PHE A 54 3.62 5.78 18.03
N ASN A 55 2.40 6.32 18.00
CA ASN A 55 1.69 6.61 16.76
C ASN A 55 2.43 7.71 15.97
N GLN A 56 2.91 8.77 16.63
CA GLN A 56 3.71 9.81 15.99
C GLN A 56 5.04 9.26 15.41
N MET A 57 5.76 8.43 16.18
CA MET A 57 6.98 7.79 15.72
C MET A 57 6.72 6.80 14.58
N THR A 58 5.64 6.03 14.66
CA THR A 58 5.21 5.09 13.62
C THR A 58 4.75 5.83 12.37
N GLN A 59 4.11 7.00 12.49
CA GLN A 59 3.79 7.85 11.34
C GLN A 59 5.05 8.41 10.68
N GLY A 60 6.04 8.84 11.46
CA GLY A 60 7.32 9.31 10.93
C GLY A 60 8.14 8.20 10.25
N LEU A 61 8.18 7.00 10.84
CA LEU A 61 8.81 5.85 10.22
C LEU A 61 8.01 5.32 9.02
N SER A 62 6.69 5.22 9.10
CA SER A 62 5.88 4.72 7.98
C SER A 62 5.91 5.67 6.80
N ALA A 63 5.95 6.99 7.01
CA ALA A 63 6.14 7.94 5.92
C ALA A 63 7.48 7.74 5.16
N GLY A 64 8.53 7.23 5.82
CA GLY A 64 9.84 6.95 5.19
C GLY A 64 10.10 5.50 4.79
N LEU A 65 9.47 4.52 5.44
CA LEU A 65 9.63 3.09 5.17
C LEU A 65 8.56 2.56 4.20
N VAL A 66 7.40 3.21 4.17
CA VAL A 66 6.35 3.06 3.16
C VAL A 66 6.54 4.10 2.05
N GLU A 67 7.80 4.43 1.72
CA GLU A 67 8.10 4.84 0.35
C GLU A 67 7.54 3.77 -0.59
N PRO A 68 6.84 4.18 -1.66
CA PRO A 68 5.62 3.54 -2.10
C PRO A 68 5.94 2.09 -2.43
N MET A 69 5.35 1.19 -1.66
CA MET A 69 5.44 -0.23 -1.98
C MET A 69 5.00 -0.49 -3.44
N ALA A 70 4.17 0.40 -4.00
CA ALA A 70 3.88 0.49 -5.43
C ALA A 70 5.12 0.63 -6.34
N ALA A 71 6.12 1.46 -6.03
CA ALA A 71 7.35 1.56 -6.83
C ALA A 71 8.22 0.29 -6.72
N LYS A 72 8.16 -0.42 -5.59
CA LYS A 72 8.82 -1.73 -5.47
C LYS A 72 8.07 -2.81 -6.25
N VAL A 73 6.74 -2.75 -6.29
CA VAL A 73 5.90 -3.63 -7.11
C VAL A 73 6.13 -3.36 -8.60
N ASP A 74 6.20 -2.11 -9.03
CA ASP A 74 6.51 -1.69 -10.40
C ASP A 74 7.88 -2.25 -10.87
N ARG A 75 8.90 -2.17 -10.02
CA ARG A 75 10.20 -2.81 -10.31
C ARG A 75 10.12 -4.34 -10.40
N LEU A 76 9.27 -4.99 -9.60
CA LEU A 76 9.07 -6.44 -9.67
C LEU A 76 8.28 -6.85 -10.91
N GLU A 77 7.31 -6.04 -11.34
CA GLU A 77 6.58 -6.20 -12.59
C GLU A 77 7.54 -6.13 -13.77
N HIS A 78 8.42 -5.13 -13.80
CA HIS A 78 9.44 -5.01 -14.85
C HIS A 78 10.41 -6.22 -14.88
N LEU A 79 10.86 -6.68 -13.72
CA LEU A 79 11.77 -7.84 -13.65
C LEU A 79 11.07 -9.15 -14.03
N PHE A 80 9.77 -9.26 -13.73
CA PHE A 80 8.93 -10.36 -14.17
C PHE A 80 8.77 -10.35 -15.69
N GLU A 81 8.47 -9.19 -16.28
CA GLU A 81 8.40 -9.01 -17.73
C GLU A 81 9.72 -9.40 -18.42
N ASP A 82 10.86 -8.93 -17.93
CA ASP A 82 12.18 -9.29 -18.46
C ASP A 82 12.44 -10.79 -18.40
N ARG A 83 12.05 -11.43 -17.29
CA ARG A 83 12.25 -12.86 -17.11
C ARG A 83 11.33 -13.68 -18.01
N VAL A 84 10.06 -13.28 -18.14
CA VAL A 84 9.08 -13.89 -19.05
C VAL A 84 9.53 -13.71 -20.50
N ALA A 85 9.94 -12.51 -20.90
CA ALA A 85 10.46 -12.24 -22.24
C ALA A 85 11.67 -13.13 -22.56
N ARG A 86 12.61 -13.29 -21.61
CA ARG A 86 13.77 -14.17 -21.79
C ARG A 86 13.41 -15.65 -21.87
N ALA A 87 12.41 -16.10 -21.10
CA ALA A 87 11.92 -17.47 -21.16
C ALA A 87 11.20 -17.76 -22.49
N LEU A 88 10.31 -16.87 -22.93
CA LEU A 88 9.62 -16.98 -24.22
C LEU A 88 10.63 -17.00 -25.38
N LYS A 89 11.61 -16.09 -25.37
CA LYS A 89 12.68 -16.05 -26.37
C LYS A 89 13.52 -17.33 -26.38
N SER A 90 13.83 -17.90 -25.21
CA SER A 90 14.54 -19.18 -25.11
C SER A 90 13.70 -20.35 -25.63
N LEU A 91 12.38 -20.24 -25.59
CA LEU A 91 11.43 -21.23 -26.11
C LEU A 91 11.12 -21.01 -27.61
N GLY A 92 11.69 -19.97 -28.23
CA GLY A 92 11.43 -19.59 -29.62
C GLY A 92 10.08 -18.91 -29.85
N LEU A 93 9.42 -18.47 -28.77
CA LEU A 93 8.14 -17.75 -28.83
C LEU A 93 8.39 -16.24 -28.90
N PRO A 94 7.67 -15.51 -29.76
CA PRO A 94 7.80 -14.05 -29.85
C PRO A 94 7.31 -13.38 -28.56
N THR A 95 7.99 -12.31 -28.16
CA THR A 95 7.61 -11.51 -26.98
C THR A 95 6.48 -10.53 -27.30
N ALA A 96 5.76 -10.04 -26.28
CA ALA A 96 4.64 -9.10 -26.47
C ALA A 96 5.05 -7.82 -27.21
N HIS A 97 6.25 -7.29 -26.92
CA HIS A 97 6.77 -6.09 -27.57
C HIS A 97 7.05 -6.31 -29.06
N GLU A 98 7.54 -7.49 -29.44
CA GLU A 98 7.79 -7.84 -30.84
C GLU A 98 6.48 -7.98 -31.62
N VAL A 99 5.45 -8.57 -31.00
CA VAL A 99 4.11 -8.65 -31.61
C VAL A 99 3.51 -7.26 -31.79
N ALA A 100 3.62 -6.37 -30.79
CA ALA A 100 3.14 -4.99 -30.88
C ALA A 100 3.85 -4.20 -31.99
N GLY A 101 5.18 -4.29 -32.06
CA GLY A 101 5.96 -3.63 -33.12
C GLY A 101 5.65 -4.17 -34.52
N LEU A 102 5.35 -5.47 -34.65
CA LEU A 102 4.87 -6.04 -35.91
C LEU A 102 3.47 -5.54 -36.28
N GLN A 103 2.56 -5.45 -35.31
CA GLN A 103 1.21 -4.91 -35.52
C GLN A 103 1.26 -3.46 -36.03
N GLU A 104 2.11 -2.62 -35.45
CA GLU A 104 2.27 -1.23 -35.89
C GLU A 104 2.83 -1.14 -37.33
N ARG A 105 3.81 -1.98 -37.66
CA ARG A 105 4.34 -2.06 -39.04
C ARG A 105 3.28 -2.53 -40.02
N VAL A 106 2.48 -3.53 -39.66
CA VAL A 106 1.37 -4.00 -40.48
C VAL A 106 0.35 -2.88 -40.68
N ALA A 107 -0.06 -2.19 -39.61
CA ALA A 107 -0.99 -1.06 -39.72
C ALA A 107 -0.44 0.07 -40.61
N ALA A 108 0.86 0.38 -40.51
CA ALA A 108 1.52 1.36 -41.36
C ALA A 108 1.57 0.92 -42.84
N LEU A 109 1.86 -0.36 -43.09
CA LEU A 109 1.88 -0.94 -44.44
C LEU A 109 0.47 -0.98 -45.04
N GLU A 110 -0.56 -1.34 -44.27
CA GLU A 110 -1.96 -1.32 -44.70
C GLU A 110 -2.41 0.10 -45.00
N ALA A 111 -2.04 1.08 -44.19
CA ALA A 111 -2.34 2.49 -44.45
C ALA A 111 -1.65 2.97 -45.72
N ALA A 112 -0.38 2.61 -45.94
CA ALA A 112 0.35 2.93 -47.17
C ALA A 112 -0.25 2.25 -48.40
N LEU A 113 -0.65 0.97 -48.28
CA LEU A 113 -1.29 0.23 -49.35
C LEU A 113 -2.68 0.78 -49.66
N GLY A 114 -3.47 1.17 -48.66
CA GLY A 114 -4.75 1.86 -48.84
C GLY A 114 -4.60 3.24 -49.47
N LYS A 115 -3.51 3.96 -49.15
CA LYS A 115 -3.13 5.22 -49.82
C LYS A 115 -2.75 5.00 -51.28
N SER A 116 -2.05 3.90 -51.57
CA SER A 116 -1.58 3.54 -52.91
C SER A 116 -2.68 2.89 -53.78
N ALA A 117 -3.68 2.28 -53.15
CA ALA A 117 -4.87 1.71 -53.79
C ALA A 117 -5.99 2.75 -54.00
N ALA A 118 -5.88 3.95 -53.42
CA ALA A 118 -6.72 5.07 -53.78
C ALA A 118 -6.27 5.59 -55.16
N PRO A 119 -7.10 5.48 -56.21
CA PRO A 119 -6.71 5.98 -57.53
C PRO A 119 -6.50 7.49 -57.41
N GLU A 120 -5.28 7.93 -57.69
CA GLU A 120 -5.02 9.34 -57.92
C GLU A 120 -5.96 9.80 -59.03
N LYS A 121 -6.96 10.62 -58.66
CA LYS A 121 -7.76 11.33 -59.64
C LYS A 121 -6.77 12.13 -60.50
N PRO A 122 -6.66 11.85 -61.81
CA PRO A 122 -5.72 12.55 -62.65
C PRO A 122 -6.15 14.02 -62.68
N LYS A 123 -5.36 14.89 -62.06
CA LYS A 123 -5.47 16.33 -62.26
C LYS A 123 -5.02 16.60 -63.68
N THR A 124 -6.01 16.63 -64.57
CA THR A 124 -5.85 16.98 -65.97
C THR A 124 -5.12 18.32 -66.06
N PRO A 125 -3.95 18.42 -66.73
CA PRO A 125 -3.35 19.73 -66.97
C PRO A 125 -4.28 20.52 -67.90
N PRO A 126 -4.51 21.83 -67.64
CA PRO A 126 -5.35 22.63 -68.52
C PRO A 126 -4.63 22.79 -69.87
N ARG A 127 -5.06 22.01 -70.86
CA ARG A 127 -4.64 22.14 -72.25
C ARG A 127 -5.14 23.49 -72.78
N LYS A 128 -4.27 24.51 -72.76
CA LYS A 128 -4.50 25.77 -73.46
C LYS A 128 -4.64 25.46 -74.96
N ARG A 129 -5.86 25.55 -75.50
CA ARG A 129 -6.11 25.56 -76.95
C ARG A 129 -5.62 26.91 -77.50
N PRO A 130 -4.89 26.96 -78.62
CA PRO A 130 -4.73 28.20 -79.35
C PRO A 130 -6.06 28.52 -80.06
N PRO A 131 -6.60 29.75 -80.00
CA PRO A 131 -7.70 30.13 -80.86
C PRO A 131 -7.15 30.41 -82.26
N ALA A 132 -7.61 29.64 -83.25
CA ALA A 132 -7.46 29.96 -84.66
C ALA A 132 -8.78 30.59 -85.18
N LYS A 133 -8.61 31.63 -86.03
CA LYS A 133 -9.62 32.33 -86.87
C LYS A 133 -10.59 33.24 -86.11
N THR A 134 -10.89 34.49 -86.49
CA THR A 134 -11.02 35.13 -87.83
C THR A 134 -11.10 36.67 -87.65
N ALA A 135 -10.41 37.45 -88.48
CA ALA A 135 -10.75 38.85 -88.77
C ALA A 135 -10.47 39.07 -90.28
N LYS A 136 -11.48 38.95 -91.14
CA LYS A 136 -12.43 39.98 -91.58
C LYS A 136 -11.77 41.07 -92.43
N THR A 137 -12.02 40.94 -93.72
CA THR A 137 -11.84 41.92 -94.79
C THR A 137 -12.68 43.18 -94.53
N SER A 138 -12.13 44.38 -94.73
CA SER A 138 -12.79 45.55 -95.34
C SER A 138 -11.95 46.82 -95.19
N GLN A 139 -11.72 47.43 -96.36
CA GLN A 139 -11.64 48.87 -96.69
C GLN A 139 -10.76 49.77 -95.82
#